data_AF-S0G1Y1-F1
#
_entry.id   AF-S0G1Y1-F1
#
_cell.length_a   1.000
_cell.length_b   1.000
_cell.length_c   1.000
_cell.angle_alpha   90.00
_cell.angle_beta   90.00
_cell.angle_gamma   90.00
#
_symmetry.space_group_name_H-M   'P 1'
#
loop_
_entity.id
_entity.type
_entity.pdbx_description
1 polymer ?
#
loop_
_entity_poly.entity_id
_entity_poly.type
_entity_poly.pdbx_seq_one_letter_code
_entity_poly.pdbx_strand_id
1 'polypeptide(L)'
;MEVFSLLDSSPIVLTYRIVDFKYWETGSYVKMQIVLIDNSVLHVREYNDEFERNYSFHWQNSQGAFLMRWDNAPHHRHLKTYPNHMHRNDLIEESDVITLKDVLKYITSCI
;
A
#
# COMPACT_ATOMS: atom_id res chain seq x y z
N MET A 1 -11.57 12.56 4.91
CA MET A 1 -11.13 11.24 5.47
C MET A 1 -9.64 11.30 5.71
N GLU A 2 -9.15 10.61 6.73
CA GLU A 2 -7.74 10.64 7.15
C GLU A 2 -6.76 10.29 6.02
N VAL A 3 -7.13 9.34 5.15
CA VAL A 3 -6.33 8.90 4.01
C VAL A 3 -6.03 10.03 3.00
N PHE A 4 -7.00 10.88 2.67
CA PHE A 4 -6.78 11.97 1.71
C PHE A 4 -5.93 13.09 2.31
N SER A 5 -6.15 13.40 3.60
CA SER A 5 -5.30 14.34 4.34
C SER A 5 -3.83 13.87 4.39
N LEU A 6 -3.60 12.56 4.57
CA LEU A 6 -2.27 11.95 4.49
C LEU A 6 -1.63 12.15 3.11
N LEU A 7 -2.38 11.95 2.03
CA LEU A 7 -1.87 12.12 0.66
C LEU A 7 -1.57 13.60 0.36
N ASP A 8 -2.49 14.50 0.69
CA ASP A 8 -2.36 15.94 0.43
C ASP A 8 -1.21 16.58 1.24
N SER A 9 -0.86 16.01 2.40
CA SER A 9 0.25 16.47 3.25
C SER A 9 1.58 15.78 2.98
N SER A 10 1.61 14.74 2.13
CA SER A 10 2.83 13.97 1.86
C SER A 10 3.70 14.68 0.82
N PRO A 11 4.98 14.97 1.11
CA PRO A 11 5.86 15.72 0.20
C PRO A 11 6.26 14.93 -1.04
N ILE A 12 6.10 13.60 -1.03
CA ILE A 12 6.46 12.72 -2.15
C ILE A 12 5.28 12.42 -3.08
N VAL A 13 4.06 12.80 -2.71
CA VAL A 13 2.86 12.57 -3.54
C VAL A 13 2.76 13.68 -4.57
N LEU A 14 2.89 13.33 -5.85
CA LEU A 14 2.72 14.28 -6.95
C LEU A 14 1.23 14.44 -7.30
N THR A 15 0.53 13.31 -7.44
CA THR A 15 -0.91 13.27 -7.68
C THR A 15 -1.45 11.89 -7.35
N TYR A 16 -2.77 11.74 -7.22
CA TYR A 16 -3.40 10.45 -7.06
C TYR A 16 -4.73 10.38 -7.80
N ARG A 17 -5.09 9.17 -8.20
CA ARG A 17 -6.37 8.84 -8.80
C ARG A 17 -7.08 7.79 -7.96
N ILE A 18 -8.29 8.11 -7.52
CA ILE A 18 -9.18 7.14 -6.90
C ILE A 18 -9.80 6.29 -8.01
N VAL A 19 -9.64 4.97 -7.92
CA VAL A 19 -10.17 3.99 -8.87
C VAL A 19 -11.51 3.45 -8.38
N ASP A 20 -11.62 3.14 -7.10
CA ASP A 20 -12.87 2.74 -6.45
C ASP A 20 -12.80 3.17 -4.98
N PHE A 21 -13.92 3.64 -4.45
CA PHE A 21 -14.02 4.04 -3.06
C PHE A 21 -15.42 3.75 -2.54
N LYS A 22 -15.50 2.99 -1.45
CA LYS A 22 -16.76 2.63 -0.78
C LYS A 22 -16.59 2.87 0.71
N TYR A 23 -17.65 3.35 1.34
CA TYR A 23 -17.71 3.47 2.79
C TYR A 23 -19.06 2.93 3.26
N TRP A 24 -19.07 2.40 4.47
CA TRP A 24 -20.26 2.00 5.21
C TRP A 24 -20.04 2.31 6.69
N GLU A 25 -21.03 2.01 7.53
CA GLU A 25 -21.03 2.39 8.95
C GLU A 25 -19.78 1.94 9.71
N THR A 26 -19.31 0.72 9.45
CA THR A 26 -18.22 0.09 10.19
C THR A 26 -16.96 -0.15 9.35
N GLY A 27 -16.89 0.39 8.13
CA GLY A 27 -15.75 0.08 7.26
C GLY A 27 -15.65 0.87 5.97
N SER A 28 -14.59 0.57 5.24
CA SER A 28 -14.27 1.22 3.98
C SER A 28 -13.47 0.32 3.04
N TYR A 29 -13.55 0.64 1.76
CA TYR A 29 -12.72 0.08 0.72
C TYR A 29 -12.16 1.22 -0.12
N VAL A 30 -10.85 1.24 -0.30
CA VAL A 30 -10.15 2.18 -1.17
C VAL A 30 -9.30 1.41 -2.17
N LYS A 31 -9.42 1.81 -3.43
CA LYS A 31 -8.51 1.43 -4.51
C LYS A 31 -8.05 2.70 -5.21
N MET A 32 -6.75 2.93 -5.27
CA MET A 32 -6.19 4.14 -5.86
C MET A 32 -4.81 3.92 -6.45
N GLN A 33 -4.40 4.85 -7.29
CA GLN A 33 -3.06 4.94 -7.85
C GLN A 33 -2.46 6.26 -7.40
N ILE A 34 -1.26 6.21 -6.81
CA ILE A 34 -0.54 7.38 -6.33
C ILE A 34 0.70 7.51 -7.19
N VAL A 35 0.83 8.65 -7.88
CA VAL A 35 2.05 9.01 -8.62
C VAL A 35 2.93 9.80 -7.67
N LEU A 36 4.20 9.39 -7.58
CA LEU A 36 5.19 10.02 -6.71
C LEU A 36 6.05 11.02 -7.51
N ILE A 37 6.78 11.87 -6.80
CA ILE A 37 7.60 12.95 -7.39
C ILE A 37 8.70 12.46 -8.35
N ASP A 38 9.15 11.22 -8.21
CA ASP A 38 10.12 10.56 -9.12
C ASP A 38 9.43 9.87 -10.32
N ASN A 39 8.12 10.06 -10.46
CA ASN A 39 7.22 9.39 -11.41
C ASN A 39 7.05 7.88 -11.19
N SER A 40 7.55 7.32 -10.09
CA SER A 40 7.16 5.97 -9.66
C SER A 40 5.69 5.96 -9.22
N VAL A 41 5.08 4.77 -9.22
CA VAL A 41 3.64 4.61 -8.96
C VAL A 41 3.42 3.61 -7.84
N LEU A 42 2.63 4.00 -6.85
CA LEU A 42 2.13 3.14 -5.79
C LEU A 42 0.64 2.84 -6.05
N HIS A 43 0.32 1.59 -6.36
CA HIS A 43 -1.05 1.10 -6.42
C HIS A 43 -1.46 0.63 -5.03
N VAL A 44 -2.59 1.15 -4.56
CA VAL A 44 -3.13 0.89 -3.23
C VAL A 44 -4.46 0.19 -3.37
N ARG A 45 -4.63 -0.91 -2.65
CA ARG A 45 -5.91 -1.53 -2.34
C ARG A 45 -5.97 -1.77 -0.85
N GLU A 46 -6.98 -1.23 -0.18
CA GLU A 46 -7.19 -1.46 1.24
C GLU A 46 -8.69 -1.62 1.50
N TYR A 47 -9.02 -2.69 2.20
CA TYR A 47 -10.32 -2.98 2.77
C TYR A 47 -10.15 -3.02 4.28
N ASN A 48 -11.07 -2.40 4.99
CA ASN A 48 -11.09 -2.44 6.44
C ASN A 48 -12.53 -2.43 6.93
N ASP A 49 -12.88 -3.39 7.78
CA ASP A 49 -14.11 -3.37 8.57
C ASP A 49 -13.81 -3.66 10.05
N GLU A 50 -14.84 -3.99 10.82
CA GLU A 50 -14.72 -4.31 12.25
C GLU A 50 -14.03 -5.65 12.54
N PHE A 51 -13.92 -6.55 11.56
CA PHE A 51 -13.44 -7.92 11.72
C PHE A 51 -12.10 -8.17 11.03
N GLU A 52 -11.87 -7.55 9.88
CA GLU A 52 -10.69 -7.78 9.07
C GLU A 52 -10.17 -6.52 8.38
N ARG A 53 -8.86 -6.55 8.14
CA ARG A 53 -8.17 -5.60 7.27
C ARG A 53 -7.47 -6.40 6.19
N ASN A 54 -7.70 -6.06 4.93
CA ASN A 54 -7.03 -6.65 3.77
C ASN A 54 -6.35 -5.54 2.98
N TYR A 55 -5.06 -5.64 2.71
CA TYR A 55 -4.30 -4.60 2.02
C TYR A 55 -3.32 -5.16 0.99
N SER A 56 -3.07 -4.37 -0.04
CA SER A 56 -2.02 -4.60 -1.03
C SER A 56 -1.48 -3.24 -1.48
N PHE A 57 -0.19 -3.01 -1.24
CA PHE A 57 0.53 -1.79 -1.59
C PHE A 57 1.63 -2.18 -2.58
N HIS A 58 1.40 -1.95 -3.88
CA HIS A 58 2.29 -2.37 -4.96
C HIS A 58 3.02 -1.15 -5.54
N TRP A 59 4.34 -1.10 -5.35
CA TRP A 59 5.21 -0.04 -5.84
C TRP A 59 5.99 -0.49 -7.07
N GLN A 60 5.94 0.34 -8.12
CA GLN A 60 6.62 0.14 -9.39
C GLN A 60 7.30 1.44 -9.83
N ASN A 61 8.40 1.33 -10.57
CA ASN A 61 9.10 2.50 -11.10
C ASN A 61 8.31 3.21 -12.23
N SER A 62 8.85 4.31 -12.74
CA SER A 62 8.23 5.09 -13.82
C SER A 62 8.07 4.34 -15.16
N GLN A 63 8.77 3.22 -15.33
CA GLN A 63 8.63 2.31 -16.48
C GLN A 63 7.65 1.16 -16.22
N GLY A 64 7.00 1.13 -15.05
CA GLY A 64 6.10 0.06 -14.64
C GLY A 64 6.80 -1.21 -14.18
N ALA A 65 8.12 -1.20 -13.99
CA ALA A 65 8.83 -2.34 -13.44
C ALA A 65 8.58 -2.46 -11.94
N PHE A 66 8.27 -3.67 -11.48
CA PHE A 66 8.04 -3.99 -10.08
C PHE A 66 9.25 -3.63 -9.22
N LEU A 67 9.00 -2.98 -8.08
CA LEU A 67 10.02 -2.67 -7.08
C LEU A 67 9.74 -3.44 -5.78
N MET A 68 8.53 -3.29 -5.24
CA MET A 68 8.16 -3.86 -3.96
C MET A 68 6.65 -4.00 -3.82
N ARG A 69 6.19 -4.96 -3.03
CA ARG A 69 4.78 -5.02 -2.63
C ARG A 69 4.63 -5.48 -1.19
N TRP A 70 3.81 -4.79 -0.41
CA TRP A 70 3.35 -5.27 0.89
C TRP A 70 1.93 -5.80 0.75
N ASP A 71 1.66 -6.98 1.30
CA ASP A 71 0.37 -7.65 1.17
C ASP A 71 0.07 -8.46 2.43
N ASN A 72 -1.19 -8.80 2.63
CA ASN A 72 -1.63 -9.70 3.70
C ASN A 72 -2.57 -10.82 3.22
N ALA A 73 -2.57 -11.12 1.92
CA ALA A 73 -3.22 -12.32 1.40
C ALA A 73 -2.72 -13.59 2.14
N PRO A 74 -3.62 -14.48 2.59
CA PRO A 74 -3.30 -15.59 3.51
C PRO A 74 -2.61 -16.80 2.85
N HIS A 75 -1.59 -16.56 2.02
CA HIS A 75 -0.89 -17.59 1.24
C HIS A 75 0.36 -18.15 1.94
N HIS A 76 1.09 -17.33 2.71
CA HIS A 76 2.44 -17.66 3.19
C HIS A 76 2.48 -18.05 4.67
N ARG A 77 1.80 -19.16 5.03
CA ARG A 77 1.64 -19.65 6.42
C ARG A 77 2.93 -20.00 7.15
N HIS A 78 4.05 -20.11 6.45
CA HIS A 78 5.35 -20.44 7.01
C HIS A 78 6.09 -19.22 7.59
N LEU A 79 5.64 -18.01 7.30
CA LEU A 79 6.23 -16.77 7.82
C LEU A 79 5.76 -16.50 9.25
N LYS A 80 6.64 -15.97 10.11
CA LYS A 80 6.25 -15.59 11.48
C LYS A 80 5.24 -14.45 11.51
N THR A 81 5.28 -13.58 10.51
CA THR A 81 4.39 -12.40 10.39
C THR A 81 3.06 -12.70 9.71
N TYR A 82 2.75 -13.98 9.44
CA TYR A 82 1.54 -14.39 8.74
C TYR A 82 0.27 -13.71 9.28
N PRO A 83 -0.61 -13.17 8.41
CA PRO A 83 -0.56 -13.28 6.95
C PRO A 83 0.25 -12.16 6.26
N ASN A 84 0.80 -11.23 7.02
CA ASN A 84 1.52 -10.06 6.52
C ASN A 84 2.89 -10.46 5.98
N HIS A 85 3.21 -9.95 4.79
CA HIS A 85 4.47 -10.23 4.12
C HIS A 85 4.81 -9.11 3.14
N MET A 86 6.06 -9.08 2.69
CA MET A 86 6.48 -8.24 1.58
C MET A 86 7.11 -9.08 0.45
N HIS A 87 6.94 -8.60 -0.78
CA HIS A 87 7.59 -9.09 -1.98
C HIS A 87 8.67 -8.08 -2.34
N ARG A 88 9.91 -8.54 -2.50
CA ARG A 88 11.06 -7.74 -2.93
C ARG A 88 11.88 -8.58 -3.90
N ASN A 89 12.02 -8.12 -5.14
CA ASN A 89 12.54 -8.95 -6.24
C ASN A 89 11.73 -10.26 -6.34
N ASP A 90 12.42 -11.41 -6.38
CA ASP A 90 11.82 -12.75 -6.40
C ASP A 90 11.66 -13.37 -5.01
N LEU A 91 11.83 -12.58 -3.94
CA LEU A 91 11.77 -13.05 -2.55
C LEU A 91 10.49 -12.61 -1.85
N ILE A 92 10.03 -13.48 -0.96
CA ILE A 92 8.93 -13.23 -0.03
C ILE A 92 9.54 -13.19 1.37
N GLU A 93 9.39 -12.05 2.03
CA GLU A 93 10.03 -11.75 3.31
C GLU A 93 9.00 -11.42 4.39
N GLU A 94 9.40 -11.61 5.64
CA GLU A 94 8.60 -11.21 6.80
C GLU A 94 8.42 -9.69 6.81
N SER A 95 7.19 -9.26 7.09
CA SER A 95 6.84 -7.87 7.28
C SER A 95 5.72 -7.83 8.30
N ASP A 96 5.90 -7.05 9.36
CA ASP A 96 4.80 -6.75 10.27
C ASP A 96 3.67 -6.03 9.53
N VAL A 97 2.53 -5.91 10.22
CA VAL A 97 1.38 -5.12 9.74
C VAL A 97 1.85 -3.71 9.39
N ILE A 98 1.55 -3.29 8.16
CA ILE A 98 2.01 -1.99 7.63
C ILE A 98 0.82 -1.14 7.19
N THR A 99 0.92 0.18 7.37
CA THR A 99 -0.07 1.15 6.89
C THR A 99 0.39 1.86 5.62
N LEU A 100 -0.53 2.52 4.90
CA LEU A 100 -0.15 3.37 3.77
C LEU A 100 0.84 4.47 4.18
N LYS A 101 0.71 5.03 5.38
CA LYS A 101 1.63 6.04 5.92
C LYS A 101 3.04 5.49 6.08
N ASP A 102 3.17 4.25 6.56
CA ASP A 102 4.47 3.60 6.72
C ASP A 102 5.09 3.25 5.37
N VAL A 103 4.29 2.81 4.39
CA VAL A 103 4.75 2.62 3.00
C VAL A 103 5.25 3.93 2.39
N LEU A 104 4.51 5.02 2.53
CA LEU A 104 4.95 6.33 2.02
C LEU A 104 6.26 6.77 2.67
N LYS A 105 6.40 6.62 4.00
CA LYS A 105 7.66 6.90 4.70
C LYS A 105 8.83 6.04 4.20
N TYR A 106 8.58 4.75 3.98
CA TYR A 106 9.59 3.85 3.42
C TYR A 106 10.05 4.35 2.05
N ILE A 107 9.11 4.67 1.16
CA ILE A 107 9.43 5.16 -0.18
C ILE A 107 10.15 6.50 -0.12
N THR A 108 9.77 7.41 0.79
CA THR A 108 10.50 8.67 1.04
C THR A 108 11.98 8.44 1.37
N SER A 109 12.35 7.33 2.01
CA SER A 109 13.76 7.01 2.28
C SER A 109 14.51 6.41 1.08
N CYS A 110 13.80 6.07 0.01
CA CYS A 110 14.35 5.43 -1.19
C CYS A 110 14.53 6.39 -2.38
N ILE A 111 13.84 7.53 -2.38
CA ILE A 111 13.79 8.49 -3.51
C ILE A 111 14.30 9.87 -3.13
#